data_AF-A0A1Q5DEQ7-F1
#
_entry.id   AF-A0A1Q5DEQ7-F1
#
_cell.length_a   1.000
_cell.length_b   1.000
_cell.length_c   1.000
_cell.angle_alpha   90.00
_cell.angle_beta   90.00
_cell.angle_gamma   90.00
#
_symmetry.space_group_name_H-M   'P 1'
#
loop_
_entity.id
_entity.type
_entity.pdbx_description
1 polymer ?
#
loop_
_entity_poly.entity_id
_entity_poly.type
_entity_poly.pdbx_seq_one_letter_code
_entity_poly.pdbx_strand_id
1 'polypeptide(L)'
;MKKSGILNRHLAGALAELGHGDGVLICDAGMPVPSGPRVVDLAFRAGVPSFAEVLDGLLDELVVEGATAAEEVRRTNPEAADLLASRLPELTHVPHEQLKVLTASARLVVRTGEARPHANVLLRCGVFF
;
A
#
# COMPACT_ATOMS: atom_id res chain seq x y z
N MET A 1 17.14 -17.30 -8.57
CA MET A 1 16.86 -16.89 -7.17
C MET A 1 17.31 -15.44 -7.00
N LYS A 2 16.43 -14.54 -6.52
CA LYS A 2 16.74 -13.11 -6.29
C LYS A 2 17.63 -12.98 -5.04
N LYS A 3 18.62 -12.08 -5.05
CA LYS A 3 19.62 -11.92 -3.97
C LYS A 3 19.20 -10.95 -2.85
N SER A 4 18.34 -9.99 -3.14
CA SER A 4 17.91 -8.91 -2.23
C SER A 4 16.53 -8.38 -2.65
N GLY A 5 15.88 -7.57 -1.81
CA GLY A 5 14.54 -7.01 -2.07
C GLY A 5 13.41 -8.02 -1.87
N ILE A 6 12.21 -7.66 -2.33
CA ILE A 6 10.99 -8.44 -2.30
C ILE A 6 11.19 -9.73 -3.10
N LEU A 7 11.06 -10.85 -2.37
CA LEU A 7 11.23 -12.21 -2.92
C LEU A 7 9.94 -12.80 -3.47
N ASN A 8 8.77 -12.26 -3.09
CA ASN A 8 7.50 -12.73 -3.62
C ASN A 8 7.47 -12.47 -5.13
N ARG A 9 7.55 -13.55 -5.93
CA ARG A 9 7.64 -13.46 -7.40
C ARG A 9 6.48 -12.70 -8.05
N HIS A 10 5.28 -12.77 -7.47
CA HIS A 10 4.10 -12.11 -8.02
C HIS A 10 4.13 -10.61 -7.71
N LEU A 11 4.56 -10.23 -6.50
CA LEU A 11 4.77 -8.84 -6.13
C LEU A 11 5.95 -8.25 -6.92
N ALA A 12 7.13 -8.88 -6.88
CA ALA A 12 8.32 -8.39 -7.58
C ALA A 12 8.08 -8.21 -9.09
N GLY A 13 7.35 -9.15 -9.72
CA GLY A 13 6.95 -8.99 -11.13
C GLY A 13 5.99 -7.82 -11.34
N ALA A 14 4.99 -7.66 -10.46
CA ALA A 14 4.05 -6.55 -10.54
C ALA A 14 4.74 -5.18 -10.33
N LEU A 15 5.70 -5.08 -9.42
CA LEU A 15 6.45 -3.85 -9.18
C LEU A 15 7.31 -3.46 -10.39
N ALA A 16 7.91 -4.44 -11.07
CA ALA A 16 8.71 -4.20 -12.26
C ALA A 16 7.90 -3.71 -13.48
N GLU A 17 6.57 -3.84 -13.45
CA GLU A 17 5.66 -3.36 -14.48
C GLU A 17 5.15 -1.92 -14.23
N LEU A 18 5.48 -1.31 -13.08
CA LEU A 18 4.99 0.02 -12.70
C LEU A 18 5.72 1.12 -13.48
N GLY A 19 4.96 2.14 -13.89
CA GLY A 19 5.45 3.39 -14.46
C GLY A 19 5.14 4.60 -13.58
N HIS A 20 5.64 5.77 -13.99
CA HIS A 20 5.32 7.04 -13.34
C HIS A 20 3.81 7.31 -13.34
N GLY A 21 3.29 7.74 -12.20
CA GLY A 21 1.87 8.01 -11.97
C GLY A 21 1.03 6.77 -11.64
N ASP A 22 1.57 5.55 -11.74
CA ASP A 22 0.84 4.35 -11.36
C ASP A 22 0.54 4.33 -9.85
N GLY A 23 -0.67 3.90 -9.53
CA GLY A 23 -1.14 3.75 -8.15
C GLY A 23 -0.86 2.35 -7.58
N VAL A 24 -0.30 2.29 -6.38
CA VAL A 24 -0.13 1.04 -5.61
C VAL A 24 -0.85 1.16 -4.28
N LEU A 25 -1.94 0.44 -4.09
CA LEU A 25 -2.62 0.36 -2.79
C LEU A 25 -1.98 -0.73 -1.95
N ILE A 26 -1.53 -0.39 -0.74
CA ILE A 26 -1.24 -1.36 0.31
C ILE A 26 -2.43 -1.33 1.27
N CYS A 27 -3.02 -2.48 1.56
CA CYS A 27 -4.25 -2.53 2.35
C CYS A 27 -4.27 -3.58 3.46
N ASP A 28 -5.11 -3.32 4.47
CA ASP A 28 -5.45 -4.27 5.51
C ASP A 28 -6.27 -5.45 4.96
N ALA A 29 -6.50 -6.46 5.81
CA ALA A 29 -7.23 -7.66 5.41
C ALA A 29 -8.71 -7.38 5.09
N GLY A 30 -9.28 -6.26 5.50
CA GLY A 30 -10.70 -5.92 5.36
C GLY A 30 -11.05 -5.01 4.18
N MET A 31 -10.08 -4.34 3.57
CA MET A 31 -10.33 -3.40 2.46
C MET A 31 -10.99 -4.08 1.25
N PRO A 32 -12.17 -3.61 0.79
CA PRO A 32 -12.78 -4.13 -0.42
C PRO A 32 -11.96 -3.74 -1.66
N VAL A 33 -11.75 -4.70 -2.57
CA VAL A 33 -11.02 -4.46 -3.82
C VAL A 33 -12.00 -4.60 -5.00
N PRO A 34 -12.26 -3.52 -5.77
CA PRO A 34 -13.11 -3.59 -6.97
C PRO A 34 -12.42 -4.39 -8.08
N SER A 35 -13.16 -4.72 -9.14
CA SER A 35 -12.57 -5.27 -10.35
C SER A 35 -11.66 -4.24 -11.04
N GLY A 36 -10.57 -4.70 -11.65
CA GLY A 36 -9.65 -3.85 -12.42
C GLY A 36 -8.18 -4.00 -11.97
N PRO A 37 -7.83 -3.56 -10.75
CA PRO A 37 -6.45 -3.64 -10.26
C PRO A 37 -5.93 -5.08 -10.21
N ARG A 38 -4.63 -5.25 -10.46
CA ARG A 38 -3.94 -6.52 -10.15
C ARG A 38 -3.86 -6.66 -8.63
N VAL A 39 -4.25 -7.82 -8.10
CA VAL A 39 -4.16 -8.10 -6.66
C VAL A 39 -3.02 -9.08 -6.39
N VAL A 40 -2.16 -8.72 -5.45
CA VAL A 40 -1.21 -9.64 -4.82
C VAL A 40 -1.61 -9.77 -3.35
N ASP A 41 -2.25 -10.89 -3.04
CA ASP A 41 -2.68 -11.20 -1.67
C ASP A 41 -1.54 -11.89 -0.91
N LEU A 42 -1.00 -11.19 0.10
CA LEU A 42 0.04 -11.70 0.99
C LEU A 42 -0.53 -12.19 2.33
N ALA A 43 -1.83 -11.97 2.58
CA ALA A 43 -2.44 -12.29 3.86
C ALA A 43 -2.34 -13.79 4.13
N PHE A 44 -1.51 -14.16 5.11
CA PHE A 44 -1.38 -15.54 5.53
C PHE A 44 -2.26 -15.83 6.75
N ARG A 45 -2.23 -14.93 7.73
CA ARG A 45 -3.00 -14.97 8.98
C ARG A 45 -3.25 -13.54 9.45
N ALA A 46 -4.17 -13.35 10.38
CA ALA A 46 -4.36 -12.05 11.02
C ALA A 46 -3.03 -11.55 11.63
N GLY A 47 -2.63 -10.34 11.25
CA GLY A 47 -1.37 -9.69 11.58
C GLY A 47 -0.15 -10.09 10.73
N VAL A 48 -0.26 -11.04 9.78
CA VAL A 48 0.90 -11.61 9.07
C VAL A 48 0.71 -11.68 7.55
N PRO A 49 1.56 -10.98 6.76
CA PRO A 49 2.54 -9.96 7.20
C PRO A 49 1.85 -8.70 7.71
N SER A 50 2.53 -7.92 8.55
CA SER A 50 2.00 -6.65 9.06
C SER A 50 1.95 -5.59 7.97
N PHE A 51 1.13 -4.55 8.15
CA PHE A 51 1.11 -3.41 7.23
C PHE A 51 2.47 -2.72 7.15
N ALA A 52 3.14 -2.57 8.29
CA ALA A 52 4.44 -1.89 8.37
C ALA A 52 5.53 -2.62 7.60
N GLU A 53 5.61 -3.95 7.76
CA GLU A 53 6.61 -4.77 7.06
C GLU A 53 6.45 -4.71 5.54
N VAL A 54 5.20 -4.73 5.07
CA VAL A 54 4.91 -4.63 3.64
C VAL A 54 5.19 -3.21 3.14
N LEU A 55 4.78 -2.17 3.88
CA LEU A 55 5.04 -0.78 3.51
C LEU A 55 6.54 -0.50 3.37
N ASP A 56 7.34 -0.82 4.40
CA ASP A 56 8.78 -0.58 4.38
C ASP A 56 9.45 -1.35 3.23
N GLY A 57 9.08 -2.61 3.01
CA GLY A 57 9.62 -3.41 1.90
C GLY A 57 9.27 -2.86 0.51
N LEU A 58 8.08 -2.25 0.33
CA LEU A 58 7.74 -1.57 -0.93
C LEU A 58 8.51 -0.26 -1.09
N LEU A 59 8.67 0.53 -0.03
CA LEU A 59 9.40 1.80 -0.08
C LEU A 59 10.90 1.63 -0.34
N ASP A 60 11.47 0.48 0.01
CA ASP A 60 12.85 0.13 -0.34
C ASP A 60 13.08 -0.10 -1.85
N GLU A 61 12.03 -0.43 -2.62
CA GLU A 61 12.12 -0.71 -4.06
C GLU A 61 11.39 0.30 -4.96
N LEU A 62 10.52 1.14 -4.41
CA LEU A 62 9.70 2.09 -5.16
C LEU A 62 10.13 3.53 -4.95
N VAL A 63 10.19 4.29 -6.05
CA VAL A 63 10.15 5.76 -5.97
C VAL A 63 8.70 6.17 -5.81
N VAL A 64 8.41 6.89 -4.73
CA VAL A 64 7.06 7.39 -4.41
C VAL A 64 7.09 8.91 -4.38
N GLU A 65 6.15 9.53 -5.09
CA GLU A 65 6.01 11.00 -5.21
C GLU A 65 4.73 11.54 -4.56
N GLY A 66 4.06 10.70 -3.78
CA GLY A 66 2.80 11.05 -3.16
C GLY A 66 2.11 9.84 -2.57
N ALA A 67 1.34 10.08 -1.52
CA ALA A 67 0.54 9.05 -0.90
C ALA A 67 -0.82 9.61 -0.43
N THR A 68 -1.82 8.75 -0.39
CA THR A 68 -3.17 9.07 0.11
C THR A 68 -3.64 7.99 1.08
N ALA A 69 -4.02 8.37 2.29
CA ALA A 69 -4.60 7.47 3.29
C ALA A 69 -5.97 7.95 3.78
N ALA A 70 -6.70 7.09 4.49
CA ALA A 70 -7.98 7.44 5.10
C ALA A 70 -7.75 8.35 6.33
N GLU A 71 -8.47 9.45 6.47
CA GLU A 71 -8.32 10.35 7.62
C GLU A 71 -8.69 9.68 8.96
N GLU A 72 -9.57 8.69 8.92
CA GLU A 72 -10.03 7.90 10.05
C GLU A 72 -8.90 7.10 10.70
N VAL A 73 -7.80 6.84 9.99
CA VAL A 73 -6.62 6.13 10.52
C VAL A 73 -6.07 6.83 11.76
N ARG A 74 -6.07 8.16 11.80
CA ARG A 74 -5.58 8.95 12.95
C ARG A 74 -6.32 8.64 14.25
N ARG A 75 -7.61 8.34 14.16
CA ARG A 75 -8.45 8.05 15.33
C ARG A 75 -8.47 6.56 15.67
N THR A 76 -8.47 5.72 14.65
CA THR A 76 -8.78 4.29 14.79
C THR A 76 -7.53 3.41 14.85
N ASN A 77 -6.42 3.90 14.32
CA ASN A 77 -5.14 3.21 14.28
C ASN A 77 -3.98 4.23 14.31
N PRO A 78 -3.75 4.90 15.46
CA PRO A 78 -2.70 5.91 15.59
C PRO A 78 -1.31 5.41 15.22
N GLU A 79 -1.00 4.14 15.49
CA GLU A 79 0.29 3.53 15.12
C GLU A 79 0.52 3.50 13.61
N ALA A 80 -0.50 3.12 12.83
CA ALA A 80 -0.41 3.18 11.37
C ALA A 80 -0.36 4.64 10.88
N ALA A 81 -1.08 5.56 11.54
CA ALA A 81 -1.03 6.98 11.20
C ALA A 81 0.37 7.58 11.40
N ASP A 82 1.00 7.29 12.53
CA ASP A 82 2.35 7.75 12.87
C ASP A 82 3.40 7.14 11.92
N LEU A 83 3.26 5.84 11.62
CA LEU A 83 4.10 5.18 10.63
C LEU A 83 3.99 5.87 9.27
N LEU A 84 2.78 6.06 8.75
CA LEU A 84 2.54 6.69 7.46
C LEU A 84 3.11 8.11 7.42
N ALA A 85 2.88 8.91 8.45
CA ALA A 85 3.44 10.26 8.55
C ALA A 85 4.97 10.26 8.58
N SER A 86 5.59 9.25 9.21
CA SER A 86 7.05 9.14 9.28
C SER A 86 7.70 8.68 7.97
N ARG A 87 7.00 7.87 7.17
CA ARG A 87 7.53 7.26 5.95
C ARG A 87 7.19 8.05 4.68
N LEU A 88 6.13 8.84 4.71
CA LEU A 88 5.54 9.46 3.54
C LEU A 88 5.38 10.98 3.79
N PRO A 89 6.41 11.80 3.48
CA PRO A 89 6.35 13.24 3.72
C PRO A 89 5.26 13.96 2.91
N GLU A 90 4.88 13.40 1.76
CA GLU A 90 3.81 13.91 0.88
C GLU A 90 2.47 13.16 1.10
N LEU A 91 2.20 12.76 2.34
CA LEU A 91 0.96 12.07 2.71
C LEU A 91 -0.23 13.04 2.77
N THR A 92 -1.22 12.78 1.93
CA THR A 92 -2.53 13.42 1.98
C THR A 92 -3.58 12.50 2.59
N HIS A 93 -4.68 13.08 3.06
CA HIS A 93 -5.76 12.31 3.67
C HIS A 93 -7.09 12.62 3.00
N VAL A 94 -7.92 11.59 2.86
CA VAL A 94 -9.28 11.65 2.34
C VAL A 94 -10.21 10.82 3.24
N PRO A 95 -11.53 11.00 3.19
CA PRO A 95 -12.46 10.07 3.84
C PRO A 95 -12.26 8.63 3.35
N HIS A 96 -12.45 7.64 4.21
CA HIS A 96 -12.23 6.23 3.86
C HIS A 96 -13.05 5.78 2.64
N GLU A 97 -14.29 6.28 2.51
CA GLU A 97 -15.13 6.01 1.34
C GLU A 97 -14.51 6.55 0.04
N GLN A 98 -13.87 7.72 0.08
CA GLN A 98 -13.15 8.25 -1.07
C GLN A 98 -11.91 7.41 -1.40
N LEU A 99 -11.19 6.89 -0.40
CA LEU A 99 -10.06 5.99 -0.62
C LEU A 99 -10.50 4.68 -1.32
N LYS A 100 -11.68 4.14 -0.97
CA LYS A 100 -12.27 2.98 -1.67
C LYS A 100 -12.52 3.27 -3.15
N VAL A 101 -13.03 4.46 -3.46
CA VAL A 101 -13.25 4.87 -4.86
C VAL A 101 -11.92 4.95 -5.61
N LEU A 102 -10.89 5.56 -5.00
CA LEU A 102 -9.55 5.67 -5.60
C LEU A 102 -8.87 4.31 -5.82
N THR A 103 -9.28 3.27 -5.11
CA THR A 103 -8.73 1.92 -5.28
C THR A 103 -8.98 1.38 -6.69
N ALA A 104 -10.08 1.77 -7.34
CA ALA A 104 -10.41 1.30 -8.68
C ALA A 104 -9.40 1.74 -9.75
N SER A 105 -8.72 2.86 -9.54
CA SER A 105 -7.67 3.35 -10.45
C SER A 105 -6.27 2.89 -10.07
N ALA A 106 -6.10 2.12 -9.00
CA ALA A 106 -4.81 1.54 -8.65
C ALA A 106 -4.39 0.51 -9.71
N ARG A 107 -3.11 0.55 -10.10
CA ARG A 107 -2.51 -0.46 -10.96
C ARG A 107 -2.34 -1.79 -10.21
N LEU A 108 -1.96 -1.69 -8.94
CA LEU A 108 -1.65 -2.81 -8.06
C LEU A 108 -2.31 -2.61 -6.69
N VAL A 109 -2.85 -3.69 -6.15
CA VAL A 109 -3.27 -3.79 -4.75
C VAL A 109 -2.45 -4.89 -4.07
N VAL A 110 -1.81 -4.56 -2.96
CA VAL A 110 -1.06 -5.47 -2.11
C VAL A 110 -1.84 -5.64 -0.80
N ARG A 111 -2.50 -6.79 -0.65
CA ARG A 111 -3.24 -7.09 0.57
C ARG A 111 -2.31 -7.68 1.61
N THR A 112 -2.30 -7.07 2.79
CA THR A 112 -1.50 -7.51 3.93
C THR A 112 -2.34 -8.38 4.87
N GLY A 113 -1.69 -9.00 5.85
CA GLY A 113 -2.40 -9.67 6.94
C GLY A 113 -2.92 -8.71 8.01
N GLU A 114 -2.69 -7.40 7.89
CA GLU A 114 -3.03 -6.42 8.92
C GLU A 114 -4.50 -6.51 9.33
N ALA A 115 -4.74 -6.60 10.63
CA ALA A 115 -6.05 -6.83 11.22
C ALA A 115 -6.54 -5.63 12.04
N ARG A 116 -5.82 -4.51 11.99
CA ARG A 116 -6.23 -3.22 12.56
C ARG A 116 -6.91 -2.34 11.50
N PRO A 117 -7.92 -1.55 11.90
CA PRO A 117 -8.72 -0.79 10.95
C PRO A 117 -7.90 0.30 10.23
N HIS A 118 -8.30 0.59 9.00
CA HIS A 118 -7.82 1.72 8.20
C HIS A 118 -6.31 1.75 7.94
N ALA A 119 -5.62 0.61 8.06
CA ALA A 119 -4.22 0.49 7.65
C ALA A 119 -4.13 0.31 6.13
N ASN A 120 -4.43 1.40 5.42
CA ASN A 120 -4.50 1.45 3.97
C ASN A 120 -3.82 2.72 3.45
N VAL A 121 -3.00 2.60 2.42
CA VAL A 121 -2.37 3.74 1.74
C VAL A 121 -2.25 3.49 0.25
N LEU A 122 -2.69 4.46 -0.54
CA LEU A 122 -2.47 4.50 -1.99
C LEU A 122 -1.20 5.30 -2.27
N LEU A 123 -0.15 4.63 -2.72
CA LEU A 123 1.10 5.24 -3.17
C LEU A 123 0.97 5.64 -4.64
N ARG A 124 1.59 6.77 -5.02
CA ARG A 124 1.76 7.19 -6.42
C ARG A 124 3.23 7.06 -6.81
N CYS A 125 3.49 6.29 -7.86
CA CYS A 125 4.86 6.03 -8.33
C CYS A 125 5.47 7.28 -8.96
N GLY A 126 6.69 7.61 -8.54
CA GLY A 126 7.48 8.72 -9.08
C GLY A 126 8.49 8.28 -10.14
N VAL A 127 9.44 9.17 -10.43
CA VAL A 127 10.57 8.93 -11.34
C VAL A 127 11.87 9.15 -10.57
N PHE A 128 12.90 8.33 -10.86
CA PHE A 128 14.21 8.43 -10.19
C PHE A 128 15.18 9.44 -10.84
N PHE A 129 14.77 10.17 -11.87
CA PHE A 129 15.59 11.11 -12.67
C PHE A 129 14.89 12.46 -12.86
#